data_AF-E8QVF0-F1
#
_entry.id   AF-E8QVF0-F1
#
_cell.length_a   1.000
_cell.length_b   1.000
_cell.length_c   1.000
_cell.angle_alpha   90.00
_cell.angle_beta   90.00
_cell.angle_gamma   90.00
#
_symmetry.space_group_name_H-M   'P 1'
#
loop_
_entity.id
_entity.type
_entity.pdbx_description
1 polymer ?
#
loop_
_entity_poly.entity_id
_entity_poly.type
_entity_poly.pdbx_seq_one_letter_code
_entity_poly.pdbx_strand_id
1 'polypeptide(L)'
;MRKTEIKIRMCVACRVHQPQKDLLRLKSFENQIMEFDGKGRSFYVCENCLKNGEKKLLKAISKIKNAPKDTKNIINWIKERSIA
;
A
#
# COMPACT_ATOMS: atom_id res chain seq x y z
N MET A 1 -15.14 18.22 -23.75
CA MET A 1 -15.06 17.46 -22.48
C MET A 1 -13.80 16.60 -22.48
N ARG A 2 -12.88 16.77 -21.52
CA ARG A 2 -11.73 15.85 -21.38
C ARG A 2 -12.26 14.53 -20.81
N LYS A 3 -12.14 13.45 -21.58
CA LYS A 3 -12.43 12.08 -21.13
C LYS A 3 -11.48 11.79 -19.96
N THR A 4 -12.01 11.61 -18.75
CA THR A 4 -11.18 11.30 -17.58
C THR A 4 -10.72 9.86 -17.72
N GLU A 5 -9.48 9.67 -18.17
CA GLU A 5 -8.89 8.35 -18.31
C GLU A 5 -8.74 7.70 -16.92
N ILE A 6 -9.36 6.54 -16.75
CA ILE A 6 -9.27 5.76 -15.53
C ILE A 6 -7.86 5.17 -15.46
N LYS A 7 -7.05 5.70 -14.55
CA LYS A 7 -5.69 5.20 -14.31
C LYS A 7 -5.76 3.85 -13.62
N ILE A 8 -5.31 2.79 -14.28
CA ILE A 8 -5.13 1.47 -13.66
C ILE A 8 -3.79 1.45 -12.90
N ARG A 9 -3.80 0.88 -11.70
CA ARG A 9 -2.62 0.64 -10.87
C ARG A 9 -2.62 -0.80 -10.38
N MET A 10 -1.50 -1.20 -9.81
CA MET A 10 -1.27 -2.58 -9.42
C MET A 10 -0.97 -2.66 -7.93
N CYS A 11 -1.64 -3.59 -7.25
CA CYS A 11 -1.32 -3.90 -5.87
C CYS A 11 0.10 -4.46 -5.76
N VAL A 12 0.91 -3.91 -4.86
CA VAL A 12 2.30 -4.36 -4.64
C VAL A 12 2.35 -5.77 -4.06
N ALA A 13 1.33 -6.19 -3.31
CA ALA A 13 1.29 -7.46 -2.60
C ALA A 13 0.79 -8.64 -3.45
N CYS A 14 -0.30 -8.47 -4.19
CA CYS A 14 -0.92 -9.56 -4.98
C CYS A 14 -0.89 -9.34 -6.50
N ARG A 15 -0.37 -8.20 -6.98
CA ARG A 15 -0.23 -7.89 -8.41
C ARG A 15 -1.55 -7.76 -9.19
N VAL A 16 -2.70 -7.70 -8.51
CA VAL A 16 -3.99 -7.39 -9.15
C VAL A 16 -3.97 -5.98 -9.71
N HIS A 17 -4.53 -5.81 -10.91
CA HIS A 17 -4.71 -4.52 -11.56
C HIS A 17 -6.13 -4.00 -11.27
N GLN A 18 -6.23 -2.79 -10.74
CA GLN A 18 -7.51 -2.15 -10.40
C GLN A 18 -7.45 -0.65 -10.70
N PRO A 19 -8.61 0.02 -10.88
CA PRO A 19 -8.66 1.49 -10.92
C PRO A 19 -7.94 2.10 -9.72
N GLN A 20 -7.19 3.17 -9.95
CA GLN A 20 -6.42 3.85 -8.90
C GLN A 20 -7.30 4.25 -7.70
N LYS A 21 -8.58 4.60 -7.95
CA LYS A 21 -9.56 4.95 -6.93
C LYS A 21 -9.93 3.79 -5.99
N ASP A 22 -9.72 2.54 -6.43
CA ASP A 22 -10.07 1.32 -5.69
C ASP A 22 -8.85 0.74 -4.96
N LEU A 23 -7.72 1.47 -4.96
CA LEU A 23 -6.46 1.06 -4.34
C LEU A 23 -6.02 2.12 -3.33
N LEU A 24 -5.62 1.68 -2.14
CA LEU A 24 -5.03 2.57 -1.15
C LEU A 24 -3.61 2.92 -1.56
N ARG A 25 -3.31 4.23 -1.65
CA ARG A 25 -1.99 4.73 -2.01
C ARG A 25 -1.20 5.08 -0.75
N LEU A 26 -0.05 4.43 -0.59
CA LEU A 26 0.80 4.52 0.59
C LEU A 26 2.20 4.97 0.23
N LYS A 27 2.94 5.44 1.24
CA LYS A 27 4.38 5.67 1.16
C LYS A 27 5.09 5.13 2.39
N SER A 28 6.39 4.89 2.23
CA SER A 28 7.28 4.72 3.37
C SER A 28 8.00 6.05 3.62
N PHE A 29 7.95 6.53 4.84
CA PHE A 29 8.58 7.78 5.26
C PHE A 29 9.06 7.63 6.71
N GLU A 30 10.29 8.06 7.00
CA GLU A 30 10.89 8.02 8.35
C GLU A 30 10.68 6.68 9.11
N ASN A 31 10.94 5.55 8.43
CA ASN A 31 10.74 4.19 8.96
C ASN A 31 9.30 3.88 9.40
N GLN A 32 8.30 4.53 8.79
CA GLN A 32 6.87 4.26 9.00
C GLN A 32 6.12 4.14 7.67
N ILE A 33 5.00 3.42 7.70
CA ILE A 33 4.05 3.36 6.59
C ILE A 33 2.94 4.36 6.87
N MET A 34 2.61 5.17 5.85
CA MET A 34 1.55 6.17 5.95
C MET A 34 0.86 6.36 4.61
N GLU A 35 -0.27 7.05 4.62
CA GLU A 35 -0.97 7.45 3.40
C GLU A 35 -0.13 8.43 2.58
N PHE A 36 -0.32 8.36 1.26
CA PHE A 36 0.41 9.23 0.35
C PHE A 36 -0.12 10.66 0.37
N ASP A 37 0.78 11.60 0.65
CA ASP A 37 0.49 13.04 0.81
C ASP A 37 0.79 13.88 -0.45
N GLY A 38 1.04 13.23 -1.59
CA GLY A 38 1.45 13.91 -2.81
C GLY A 38 2.95 13.93 -3.07
N LYS A 39 3.79 13.53 -2.09
CA LYS A 39 5.26 13.65 -2.19
C LYS A 39 6.00 12.33 -2.03
N GLY A 40 7.07 12.17 -2.81
CA GLY A 40 7.99 11.03 -2.71
C GLY A 40 7.50 9.76 -3.41
N ARG A 41 8.15 8.63 -3.09
CA ARG A 41 7.82 7.33 -3.69
C ARG A 41 6.62 6.71 -2.99
N SER A 42 5.67 6.26 -3.79
CA SER A 42 4.43 5.65 -3.31
C SER A 42 4.18 4.28 -3.94
N PHE A 43 3.36 3.48 -3.29
CA PHE A 43 2.90 2.19 -3.78
C PHE A 43 1.40 2.02 -3.51
N TYR A 44 0.79 1.03 -4.16
CA TYR A 44 -0.65 0.78 -4.06
C TYR A 44 -0.92 -0.58 -3.42
N VAL A 45 -1.98 -0.66 -2.61
CA VAL A 45 -2.46 -1.88 -1.96
C VAL A 45 -3.96 -2.00 -2.17
N CYS A 46 -4.43 -3.19 -2.54
CA CYS A 46 -5.87 -3.45 -2.66
C CYS A 46 -6.49 -3.82 -1.31
N GLU A 47 -7.80 -3.60 -1.20
CA GLU A 47 -8.58 -3.88 0.01
C GLU A 47 -8.42 -5.34 0.49
N ASN A 48 -8.46 -6.31 -0.43
CA ASN A 48 -8.29 -7.72 -0.05
C ASN A 48 -6.92 -8.00 0.60
N CYS A 49 -5.86 -7.32 0.15
CA CYS A 49 -4.54 -7.45 0.79
C CYS A 49 -4.44 -6.72 2.12
N LEU A 50 -5.22 -5.65 2.33
CA LEU A 50 -5.31 -4.97 3.62
C LEU A 50 -6.04 -5.83 4.65
N LYS A 51 -7.15 -6.45 4.26
CA LYS A 51 -7.99 -7.24 5.18
C LYS A 51 -7.47 -8.66 5.41
N ASN A 52 -7.03 -9.34 4.34
CA ASN A 52 -6.75 -10.79 4.38
C ASN A 52 -5.29 -11.13 3.99
N GLY A 53 -4.45 -10.13 3.75
CA GLY A 53 -3.17 -10.29 3.06
C GLY A 53 -1.92 -10.08 3.90
N GLU A 54 -1.99 -10.04 5.24
CA GLU A 54 -0.91 -9.61 6.14
C GLU A 54 0.48 -10.16 5.75
N LYS A 55 0.62 -11.48 5.58
CA LYS A 55 1.91 -12.11 5.21
C LYS A 55 2.43 -11.64 3.84
N LYS A 56 1.55 -11.52 2.84
CA LYS A 56 1.92 -11.05 1.49
C LYS A 56 2.27 -9.56 1.52
N LEU A 57 1.51 -8.78 2.27
CA LEU A 57 1.68 -7.35 2.41
C LEU A 57 2.99 -7.02 3.14
N LEU A 58 3.28 -7.69 4.26
CA LEU A 58 4.54 -7.58 4.98
C LEU A 58 5.73 -7.88 4.06
N LYS A 59 5.72 -9.03 3.37
CA LYS A 59 6.78 -9.42 2.42
C LYS A 59 6.96 -8.40 1.30
N ALA A 60 5.88 -7.81 0.80
CA ALA A 60 5.93 -6.80 -0.26
C ALA A 60 6.51 -5.49 0.26
N ILE A 61 6.04 -5.01 1.42
CA ILE A 61 6.51 -3.76 2.05
C ILE A 61 7.98 -3.87 2.43
N SER A 62 8.44 -4.99 3.00
CA SER A 62 9.86 -5.16 3.36
C SER A 62 10.84 -5.06 2.18
N LYS A 63 10.36 -5.19 0.94
CA LYS A 63 11.18 -5.03 -0.29
C LYS A 63 11.17 -3.59 -0.83
N ILE A 64 10.35 -2.71 -0.28
CA ILE A 64 10.26 -1.32 -0.72
C ILE A 64 11.48 -0.56 -0.20
N LYS A 65 12.08 0.25 -1.06
CA LYS A 65 13.20 1.11 -0.66
C LYS A 65 12.74 2.06 0.46
N ASN A 66 13.55 2.15 1.52
CA ASN A 66 13.26 2.92 2.74
C ASN A 66 12.04 2.41 3.53
N ALA A 67 11.61 1.16 3.33
CA ALA A 67 10.64 0.52 4.21
C ALA A 67 11.14 0.50 5.67
N PRO A 68 10.22 0.51 6.66
CA PRO A 68 10.59 0.31 8.05
C PRO A 68 11.44 -0.95 8.20
N LYS A 69 12.61 -0.82 8.84
CA LYS A 69 13.46 -1.98 9.16
C LYS A 69 12.83 -2.83 10.26
N ASP A 70 12.10 -2.19 11.18
CA ASP A 70 11.32 -2.88 12.19
C ASP A 70 9.99 -3.35 11.60
N THR A 71 9.86 -4.67 11.46
CA THR A 71 8.65 -5.33 10.97
C THR A 71 7.47 -5.16 11.92
N LYS A 72 7.69 -4.88 13.22
CA LYS A 72 6.60 -4.65 14.18
C LYS A 72 5.77 -3.43 13.81
N ASN A 73 6.40 -2.35 13.38
CA ASN A 73 5.69 -1.13 12.94
C ASN A 73 4.81 -1.40 11.72
N ILE A 74 5.30 -2.22 10.78
CA ILE A 74 4.53 -2.63 9.60
C ILE A 74 3.35 -3.50 10.02
N ILE A 75 3.56 -4.47 10.92
CA ILE A 75 2.52 -5.38 11.40
C ILE A 75 1.43 -4.61 12.14
N ASN A 76 1.79 -3.70 13.06
CA ASN A 76 0.82 -2.88 13.79
C ASN A 76 -0.03 -2.05 12.82
N TRP A 77 0.61 -1.39 11.86
CA TRP A 77 -0.08 -0.60 10.84
C TRP A 77 -1.04 -1.44 9.99
N ILE A 78 -0.64 -2.66 9.61
CA ILE A 78 -1.52 -3.57 8.86
C ILE A 78 -2.74 -3.93 9.73
N LYS A 79 -2.51 -4.32 10.99
CA LYS A 79 -3.58 -4.75 11.90
C LYS A 79 -4.62 -3.66 12.15
N GLU A 80 -4.18 -2.41 12.37
CA GLU A 80 -5.07 -1.26 12.52
C GLU A 80 -6.02 -1.09 11.32
N ARG A 81 -5.58 -1.47 10.12
CA ARG A 81 -6.36 -1.38 8.88
C ARG A 81 -7.02 -2.67 8.43
N SER A 82 -6.71 -3.81 9.04
CA SER A 82 -7.41 -5.08 8.79
C SER A 82 -8.71 -5.17 9.58
N ILE A 83 -8.86 -4.37 10.65
CA ILE A 83 -10.00 -4.41 11.58
C ILE A 83 -11.07 -3.35 11.24
N ALA A 84 -10.76 -2.37 10.38
CA ALA A 84 -11.69 -1.36 9.85
C ALA A 84 -12.30 -1.76 8.49
#